data_AF-A0A7W1NEY0-F1
#
_entry.id   AF-A0A7W1NEY0-F1
#
_cell.length_a   1.000
_cell.length_b   1.000
_cell.length_c   1.000
_cell.angle_alpha   90.00
_cell.angle_beta   90.00
_cell.angle_gamma   90.00
#
_symmetry.space_group_name_H-M   'P 1'
#
loop_
_entity.id
_entity.type
_entity.pdbx_description
1 polymer ?
#
loop_
_entity_poly.entity_id
_entity_poly.type
_entity_poly.pdbx_seq_one_letter_code
_entity_poly.pdbx_strand_id
1 'polypeptide(L)'
;DLQRADSLREFVARVNRIRRENPALHADASLRFLPIDNDQLIAYAKRTPDGDNVIVTVVNLDPYHVQSGWLELDAQVLPVDAEHSYQMHDLLSDQRFLWQGTRNFVILDPARAPAHVFRLRRRVRSEQDFDYFL
;
A
#
# COMPACT_ATOMS: atom_id res chain seq x y z
N ASP A 1 6.43 -8.19 -29.17
CA ASP A 1 4.99 -8.41 -29.41
C ASP A 1 4.24 -8.22 -28.10
N LEU A 2 3.22 -7.36 -28.10
CA LEU A 2 2.45 -6.97 -26.91
C LEU A 2 1.35 -7.97 -26.54
N GLN A 3 1.05 -8.94 -27.41
CA GLN A 3 -0.04 -9.91 -27.20
C GLN A 3 0.41 -11.21 -26.51
N ARG A 4 1.70 -11.37 -26.23
CA ARG A 4 2.21 -12.58 -25.57
C ARG A 4 1.77 -12.64 -24.10
N ALA A 5 1.55 -13.84 -23.58
CA ALA A 5 1.11 -14.06 -22.19
C ALA A 5 2.15 -13.60 -21.15
N ASP A 6 3.44 -13.58 -21.51
CA ASP A 6 4.56 -13.08 -20.70
C ASP A 6 4.75 -11.55 -20.80
N SER A 7 3.86 -10.84 -21.50
CA SER A 7 3.95 -9.40 -21.66
C SER A 7 3.59 -8.66 -20.37
N LEU A 8 4.42 -7.67 -20.02
CA LEU A 8 4.12 -6.73 -18.92
C LEU A 8 3.04 -5.71 -19.26
N ARG A 9 2.40 -5.77 -20.45
CA ARG A 9 1.39 -4.79 -20.91
C ARG A 9 0.28 -4.58 -19.88
N GLU A 10 -0.33 -5.65 -19.40
CA GLU A 10 -1.45 -5.56 -18.46
C GLU A 10 -1.01 -5.02 -17.10
N PHE A 11 0.19 -5.41 -16.65
CA PHE A 11 0.78 -4.91 -15.41
C PHE A 11 1.06 -3.39 -15.50
N VAL A 12 1.71 -2.94 -16.57
CA VAL A 12 1.98 -1.51 -16.83
C VAL A 12 0.68 -0.73 -16.99
N ALA A 13 -0.32 -1.30 -17.66
CA ALA A 13 -1.64 -0.67 -17.78
C ALA A 13 -2.31 -0.49 -16.41
N ARG A 14 -2.22 -1.50 -15.52
CA ARG A 14 -2.71 -1.41 -14.14
C ARG A 14 -1.97 -0.32 -13.35
N VAL A 15 -0.64 -0.27 -13.38
CA VAL A 15 0.14 0.79 -12.73
C VAL A 15 -0.25 2.17 -13.25
N ASN A 16 -0.42 2.33 -14.55
CA ASN A 16 -0.85 3.60 -15.15
C ASN A 16 -2.25 4.01 -14.72
N ARG A 17 -3.19 3.06 -14.61
CA ARG A 17 -4.53 3.31 -14.06
C ARG A 17 -4.45 3.77 -12.61
N ILE A 18 -3.68 3.07 -11.78
CA ILE A 18 -3.43 3.44 -10.38
C ILE A 18 -2.90 4.88 -10.28
N ARG A 19 -1.91 5.24 -11.11
CA ARG A 19 -1.38 6.61 -11.18
C ARG A 19 -2.48 7.62 -11.50
N ARG A 20 -3.31 7.38 -12.52
CA ARG A 20 -4.38 8.32 -12.92
C ARG A 20 -5.44 8.50 -11.84
N GLU A 21 -5.82 7.44 -11.15
CA GLU A 21 -6.90 7.44 -10.16
C GLU A 21 -6.49 7.97 -8.77
N ASN A 22 -5.19 8.15 -8.51
CA ASN A 22 -4.67 8.54 -7.20
C ASN A 22 -3.83 9.82 -7.31
N PRO A 23 -4.42 11.00 -7.01
CA PRO A 23 -3.73 12.28 -7.12
C PRO A 23 -2.45 12.39 -6.28
N ALA A 24 -2.31 11.62 -5.19
CA ALA A 24 -1.07 11.55 -4.40
C ALA A 24 0.14 11.11 -5.24
N LEU A 25 -0.07 10.39 -6.35
CA LEU A 25 1.00 9.90 -7.22
C LEU A 25 1.42 10.90 -8.30
N HIS A 26 0.75 12.05 -8.43
CA HIS A 26 0.99 13.02 -9.52
C HIS A 26 2.14 14.00 -9.24
N ALA A 27 2.58 14.14 -7.99
CA ALA A 27 3.68 15.01 -7.60
C ALA A 27 4.54 14.36 -6.51
N ASP A 28 5.81 14.75 -6.39
CA ASP A 28 6.77 14.10 -5.46
C ASP A 28 7.02 14.89 -4.16
N ALA A 29 6.45 16.10 -4.01
CA ALA A 29 6.70 16.96 -2.84
C ALA A 29 6.36 16.31 -1.49
N SER A 30 5.37 15.41 -1.46
CA SER A 30 4.95 14.68 -0.26
C SER A 30 5.73 13.38 -0.02
N LEU A 31 6.68 13.01 -0.88
CA LEU A 31 7.37 11.72 -0.79
C LEU A 31 8.10 11.61 0.55
N ARG A 32 7.86 10.52 1.28
CA ARG A 32 8.57 10.18 2.52
C ARG A 32 8.90 8.70 2.52
N PHE A 33 10.15 8.36 2.80
CA PHE A 33 10.53 6.97 3.04
C PHE A 33 10.05 6.54 4.42
N LEU A 34 9.62 5.29 4.52
CA LEU A 34 9.15 4.68 5.76
C LEU A 34 10.16 3.64 6.23
N PRO A 35 10.41 3.51 7.54
CA PRO A 35 11.26 2.45 8.07
C PRO A 35 10.66 1.07 7.78
N ILE A 36 11.51 0.14 7.35
CA ILE A 36 11.19 -1.28 7.20
C ILE A 36 12.43 -2.10 7.56
N ASP A 37 12.27 -3.15 8.35
CA ASP A 37 13.38 -3.91 8.93
C ASP A 37 13.96 -5.00 8.00
N ASN A 38 13.99 -4.72 6.69
CA ASN A 38 14.61 -5.59 5.68
C ASN A 38 15.24 -4.75 4.56
N ASP A 39 16.56 -4.86 4.37
CA ASP A 39 17.32 -4.10 3.37
C ASP A 39 16.97 -4.44 1.91
N GLN A 40 16.30 -5.56 1.67
CA GLN A 40 15.75 -5.93 0.35
C GLN A 40 14.35 -5.34 0.10
N LEU A 41 13.79 -4.62 1.08
CA LEU A 41 12.52 -3.93 0.92
C LEU A 41 12.73 -2.42 1.01
N ILE A 42 12.03 -1.69 0.15
CA ILE A 42 11.93 -0.23 0.25
C ILE A 42 10.47 0.17 0.40
N ALA A 43 10.20 1.04 1.37
CA ALA A 43 8.86 1.54 1.64
C ALA A 43 8.83 3.07 1.58
N TYR A 44 7.79 3.62 0.96
CA TYR A 44 7.57 5.05 0.90
C TYR A 44 6.09 5.40 0.83
N ALA A 45 5.77 6.61 1.28
CA ALA A 45 4.43 7.17 1.23
C ALA A 45 4.37 8.44 0.38
N LYS A 46 3.20 8.65 -0.23
CA LYS A 46 2.82 9.90 -0.88
C LYS A 46 1.37 10.24 -0.51
N ARG A 47 1.06 11.53 -0.38
CA ARG A 47 -0.27 12.01 -0.03
C ARG A 47 -0.63 13.30 -0.74
N THR A 48 -1.92 13.51 -0.95
CA THR A 48 -2.44 14.84 -1.29
C THR A 48 -2.27 15.82 -0.10
N PRO A 49 -2.20 17.14 -0.37
CA PRO A 49 -2.09 18.15 0.69
C PRO A 49 -3.21 18.05 1.73
N ASP A 50 -4.45 17.80 1.31
CA ASP A 50 -5.61 17.57 2.18
C ASP A 50 -5.56 16.25 2.98
N GLY A 51 -4.73 15.28 2.56
CA GLY A 51 -4.62 13.97 3.19
C GLY A 51 -5.76 12.99 2.88
N ASP A 52 -6.58 13.25 1.85
CA ASP A 52 -7.70 12.38 1.45
C ASP A 52 -7.27 11.21 0.55
N ASN A 53 -6.20 11.40 -0.22
CA ASN A 53 -5.56 10.32 -0.98
C ASN A 53 -4.17 10.08 -0.39
N VAL A 54 -3.98 8.89 0.18
CA VAL A 54 -2.72 8.47 0.79
C VAL A 54 -2.34 7.11 0.23
N ILE A 55 -1.15 7.06 -0.36
CA ILE A 55 -0.57 5.86 -0.96
C ILE A 55 0.69 5.47 -0.18
N VAL A 56 0.76 4.22 0.24
CA VAL A 56 1.96 3.59 0.80
C VAL A 56 2.40 2.51 -0.16
N THR A 57 3.63 2.60 -0.64
CA THR A 57 4.20 1.63 -1.58
C THR A 57 5.35 0.89 -0.91
N VAL A 58 5.34 -0.43 -1.02
CA VAL A 58 6.44 -1.30 -0.58
C VAL A 58 6.92 -2.08 -1.79
N VAL A 59 8.22 -2.06 -2.07
CA VAL A 59 8.81 -2.74 -3.23
C VAL A 59 9.87 -3.72 -2.75
N ASN A 60 9.83 -4.94 -3.30
CA ASN A 60 10.90 -5.92 -3.16
C ASN A 60 11.99 -5.63 -4.20
N LEU A 61 13.21 -5.42 -3.71
CA LEU A 61 14.41 -5.15 -4.51
C LEU A 61 15.08 -6.45 -4.99
N ASP A 62 14.73 -7.60 -4.41
CA ASP A 62 15.15 -8.92 -4.85
C ASP A 62 14.14 -9.49 -5.86
N PRO A 63 14.51 -9.63 -7.15
CA PRO A 63 13.59 -10.12 -8.16
C PRO A 63 13.39 -11.65 -8.13
N TYR A 64 14.10 -12.38 -7.28
CA TYR A 64 14.11 -13.84 -7.25
C TYR A 64 13.49 -14.43 -5.99
N HIS A 65 13.64 -13.77 -4.84
CA HIS A 65 13.22 -14.34 -3.55
C HIS A 65 12.08 -13.57 -2.91
N VAL A 66 11.24 -14.33 -2.19
CA VAL A 66 10.22 -13.78 -1.30
C VAL A 66 10.92 -13.02 -0.18
N GLN A 67 10.49 -11.78 0.06
CA GLN A 67 10.99 -10.93 1.14
C GLN A 67 9.85 -10.53 2.06
N SER A 68 10.12 -10.43 3.36
CA SER A 68 9.17 -9.96 4.36
C SER A 68 9.82 -9.00 5.35
N GLY A 69 9.01 -8.20 6.02
CA GLY A 69 9.49 -7.25 7.02
C GLY A 69 8.34 -6.61 7.78
N TRP A 70 8.69 -5.95 8.89
CA TRP A 70 7.82 -5.07 9.64
C TRP A 70 7.99 -3.64 9.15
N LEU A 71 6.94 -3.14 8.52
CA LEU A 71 6.80 -1.77 8.08
C LEU A 71 6.34 -0.89 9.25
N GLU A 72 7.02 0.23 9.46
CA GLU A 72 6.60 1.26 10.42
C GLU A 72 5.94 2.43 9.69
N LEU A 73 4.67 2.65 9.99
CA LEU A 73 3.90 3.80 9.53
C LEU A 73 4.10 4.96 10.50
N ASP A 74 4.52 6.11 9.96
CA ASP A 74 4.66 7.34 10.73
C ASP A 74 3.31 8.06 10.84
N ALA A 75 2.74 8.10 12.05
CA ALA A 75 1.49 8.79 12.36
C ALA A 75 1.58 10.33 12.21
N GLN A 76 2.79 10.90 12.16
CA GLN A 76 2.97 12.32 11.82
C GLN A 76 2.84 12.57 10.31
N VAL A 77 3.10 11.56 9.50
CA VAL A 77 3.08 11.64 8.02
C VAL A 77 1.74 11.16 7.46
N LEU A 78 1.13 10.17 8.11
CA LEU A 78 -0.07 9.47 7.65
C LEU A 78 -1.23 9.73 8.62
N PRO A 79 -2.47 9.90 8.13
CA PRO A 79 -3.65 10.05 8.97
C PRO A 79 -4.09 8.68 9.54
N VAL A 80 -3.17 7.99 10.20
CA VAL A 80 -3.40 6.73 10.91
C VAL A 80 -3.46 7.04 12.40
N ASP A 81 -4.47 6.49 13.06
CA ASP A 81 -4.59 6.55 14.51
C ASP A 81 -4.10 5.21 15.07
N ALA A 82 -3.14 5.25 16.00
CA ALA A 82 -2.57 4.05 16.59
C ALA A 82 -3.61 3.22 17.35
N GLU A 83 -4.65 3.87 17.89
CA GLU A 83 -5.70 3.26 18.70
C GLU A 83 -6.80 2.60 17.85
N HIS A 84 -6.92 2.97 16.57
CA HIS A 84 -8.02 2.52 15.72
C HIS A 84 -7.54 1.69 14.53
N SER A 85 -8.34 0.69 14.16
CA SER A 85 -8.08 -0.08 12.94
C SER A 85 -8.38 0.74 11.67
N TYR A 86 -7.56 0.55 10.65
CA TYR A 86 -7.71 1.17 9.33
C TYR A 86 -7.50 0.12 8.23
N GLN A 87 -8.06 0.40 7.05
CA GLN A 87 -7.97 -0.53 5.93
C GLN A 87 -6.90 -0.08 4.94
N MET A 88 -6.05 -1.01 4.54
CA MET A 88 -5.08 -0.87 3.46
C MET A 88 -5.56 -1.67 2.26
N HIS A 89 -5.83 -1.00 1.14
CA HIS A 89 -6.25 -1.65 -0.11
C HIS A 89 -5.06 -1.71 -1.06
N ASP A 90 -4.52 -2.90 -1.32
CA ASP A 90 -3.47 -3.08 -2.32
C ASP A 90 -4.06 -2.97 -3.73
N LEU A 91 -3.74 -1.89 -4.42
CA LEU A 91 -4.25 -1.60 -5.74
C LEU A 91 -3.66 -2.51 -6.83
N LEU A 92 -2.51 -3.17 -6.57
CA LEU A 92 -1.92 -4.11 -7.51
C LEU A 92 -2.63 -5.47 -7.49
N SER A 93 -2.95 -6.00 -6.32
CA SER A 93 -3.60 -7.31 -6.15
C SER A 93 -5.12 -7.23 -5.92
N ASP A 94 -5.65 -6.04 -5.63
CA ASP A 94 -7.02 -5.77 -5.15
C ASP A 94 -7.33 -6.33 -3.75
N GLN A 95 -6.33 -6.87 -3.05
CA GLN A 95 -6.48 -7.39 -1.68
C GLN A 95 -6.66 -6.25 -0.66
N ARG A 96 -7.40 -6.52 0.41
CA ARG A 96 -7.63 -5.57 1.51
C ARG A 96 -7.16 -6.16 2.82
N PHE A 97 -6.46 -5.34 3.59
CA PHE A 97 -5.90 -5.69 4.88
C PHE A 97 -6.48 -4.77 5.95
N LEU A 98 -6.80 -5.32 7.11
CA LEU A 98 -7.16 -4.54 8.30
C LEU A 98 -5.91 -4.45 9.17
N TRP A 99 -5.38 -3.24 9.30
CA TRP A 99 -4.19 -2.93 10.08
C TRP A 99 -4.58 -2.14 11.32
N GLN A 100 -3.76 -2.22 12.36
CA GLN A 100 -3.93 -1.48 13.61
C GLN A 100 -2.56 -1.10 14.14
N GLY A 101 -2.46 0.08 14.76
CA GLY A 101 -1.18 0.60 15.22
C GLY A 101 -0.28 1.05 14.06
N THR A 102 0.98 1.29 14.38
CA THR A 102 1.97 1.84 13.44
C THR A 102 2.84 0.76 12.80
N ARG A 103 3.05 -0.39 13.43
CA ARG A 103 3.96 -1.44 12.94
C ARG A 103 3.19 -2.63 12.36
N ASN A 104 3.39 -2.91 11.07
CA ASN A 104 2.62 -3.90 10.33
C ASN A 104 3.51 -4.85 9.53
N PHE A 105 3.17 -6.13 9.50
CA PHE A 105 3.91 -7.13 8.74
C PHE A 105 3.53 -7.10 7.26
N VAL A 106 4.53 -7.17 6.38
CA VAL A 106 4.37 -7.29 4.93
C VAL A 106 5.21 -8.44 4.38
N ILE A 107 4.73 -9.07 3.30
CA ILE A 107 5.44 -10.13 2.59
C ILE A 107 5.19 -9.97 1.08
N LEU A 108 6.26 -10.01 0.29
CA LEU A 108 6.23 -9.81 -1.15
C LEU A 108 6.87 -11.00 -1.85
N ASP A 109 6.10 -11.63 -2.73
CA ASP A 109 6.56 -12.70 -3.62
C ASP A 109 6.76 -12.13 -5.04
N PRO A 110 8.00 -12.01 -5.54
CA PRO A 110 8.27 -11.43 -6.85
C PRO A 110 7.67 -12.22 -8.01
N ALA A 111 7.34 -13.51 -7.82
CA ALA A 111 6.63 -14.31 -8.82
C ALA A 111 5.15 -13.91 -8.98
N ARG A 112 4.57 -13.23 -7.96
CA ARG A 112 3.19 -12.73 -7.98
C ARG A 112 3.13 -11.25 -8.31
N ALA A 113 3.79 -10.43 -7.51
CA ALA A 113 3.92 -8.99 -7.72
C ALA A 113 5.15 -8.48 -6.95
N PRO A 114 6.02 -7.67 -7.57
CA PRO A 114 7.24 -7.19 -6.93
C PRO A 114 6.98 -6.09 -5.89
N ALA A 115 5.72 -5.65 -5.73
CA ALA A 115 5.37 -4.54 -4.86
C ALA A 115 3.93 -4.65 -4.37
N HIS A 116 3.67 -3.96 -3.26
CA HIS A 116 2.33 -3.55 -2.84
C HIS A 116 2.18 -2.06 -3.10
N VAL A 117 1.02 -1.65 -3.61
CA VAL A 117 0.65 -0.23 -3.71
C VAL A 117 -0.63 -0.04 -2.92
N PHE A 118 -0.48 0.23 -1.64
CA PHE A 118 -1.60 0.38 -0.73
C PHE A 118 -2.22 1.77 -0.81
N ARG A 119 -3.54 1.82 -0.93
CA ARG A 119 -4.34 3.01 -0.61
C ARG A 119 -4.88 2.88 0.81
N LEU A 120 -4.59 3.86 1.65
CA LEU A 120 -5.20 3.98 2.97
C LEU A 120 -6.67 4.37 2.81
N ARG A 121 -7.55 3.63 3.46
CA ARG A 121 -8.97 3.91 3.57
C ARG A 121 -9.27 4.19 5.03
N ARG A 122 -9.64 5.44 5.34
CA ARG A 122 -10.18 5.77 6.66
C ARG A 122 -11.48 4.97 6.82
N ARG A 123 -11.60 4.22 7.91
CA ARG A 123 -12.87 3.60 8.27
C ARG A 123 -13.81 4.75 8.61
N VAL A 124 -14.76 5.06 7.72
CA VAL A 124 -15.96 5.80 8.13
C VAL A 124 -16.56 4.90 9.20
N ARG A 125 -16.75 5.41 10.43
CA ARG A 125 -17.59 4.74 11.42
C ARG A 125 -18.95 4.52 10.75
N SER A 126 -19.17 3.34 10.19
CA SER A 126 -20.53 2.89 9.88
C SER A 126 -21.14 2.52 11.22
N GLU A 127 -22.35 3.00 11.49
CA GLU A 127 -23.18 2.71 12.67
C GLU A 127 -23.55 1.21 12.82
N GLN A 128 -22.77 0.28 12.26
CA GLN A 128 -22.99 -1.16 12.23
C GLN A 128 -21.98 -1.94 13.10
N ASP A 129 -21.38 -1.31 14.11
CA ASP A 129 -20.80 -2.05 15.25
C ASP A 129 -21.90 -2.58 16.21
N PHE A 130 -23.17 -2.67 15.75
CA PHE A 130 -24.22 -3.38 16.45
C PHE A 130 -24.39 -4.78 15.88
N ASP A 131 -24.15 -5.74 16.77
CA ASP A 131 -24.59 -7.13 16.77
C ASP A 131 -23.97 -8.08 15.75
N TYR A 132 -23.01 -8.86 16.24
CA TYR A 132 -23.15 -10.33 16.20
C TYR A 132 -22.69 -10.93 17.52
N PHE A 133 -23.63 -11.08 18.45
CA PHE A 133 -23.66 -12.20 19.37
C PHE A 133 -24.18 -13.43 18.60
N LEU A 134 -23.34 -14.46 18.44
CA LEU A 134 -23.67 -15.89 18.66
C LEU A 134 -22.44 -16.78 18.41
#